data_AF-A0A9Y1BN53-F1
#
_entry.id   AF-A0A9Y1BN53-F1
#
_cell.length_a   1.000
_cell.length_b   1.000
_cell.length_c   1.000
_cell.angle_alpha   90.00
_cell.angle_beta   90.00
_cell.angle_gamma   90.00
#
_symmetry.space_group_name_H-M   'P 1'
#
loop_
_entity.id
_entity.type
_entity.pdbx_description
1 polymer ?
#
loop_
_entity_poly.entity_id
_entity_poly.type
_entity_poly.pdbx_seq_one_letter_code
_entity_poly.pdbx_strand_id
1 'polypeptide(L)'
;MPIKFDFSAYYAFKELIKKKVGKEKINKELEELFSIKGYELLFEREYNKEFFSNVFKFVLYPELAEVTEKNQLKRYERYINHFNNIISIQEQIDEGIESIKKQTSKFQSNITNRAFSLLPFVKEQDISVFITVFDIDARGVKGNNIVIDPVFCSHTESFAAILAHELHHVYRNKLLCFDSSKIKDEDKELIWLLDQLQGEGVADQIDKEYFIFSKEKTVFPNEYVTQFTHAFNSARETISLINNYIEKVSTADNSNEKREILKEMRGKIPLGGHPTGFYMTMIIIKEMLYDNLIKDVGNPFAFIRLYNQAASRDREPLPIFSNKSLEYLNKLEEEYCIKT
;
A
#
# COMPACT_ATOMS: atom_id res chain seq x y z
N MET A 1 -5.23 -20.81 -8.44
CA MET A 1 -5.81 -20.20 -7.21
C MET A 1 -7.15 -19.52 -7.50
N PRO A 2 -8.24 -19.79 -6.77
CA PRO A 2 -9.46 -19.00 -6.93
C PRO A 2 -9.37 -17.69 -6.14
N ILE A 3 -9.46 -16.56 -6.84
CA ILE A 3 -9.72 -15.25 -6.24
C ILE A 3 -11.24 -15.04 -6.24
N LYS A 4 -11.84 -14.88 -5.06
CA LYS A 4 -13.30 -14.67 -4.91
C LYS A 4 -13.57 -13.19 -4.80
N PHE A 5 -14.32 -12.63 -5.76
CA PHE A 5 -14.71 -11.23 -5.75
C PHE A 5 -16.06 -11.04 -5.05
N ASP A 6 -16.12 -10.10 -4.12
CA ASP A 6 -17.34 -9.66 -3.42
C ASP A 6 -17.60 -8.18 -3.75
N PHE A 7 -18.72 -7.92 -4.41
CA PHE A 7 -19.15 -6.57 -4.82
C PHE A 7 -20.30 -6.02 -3.96
N SER A 8 -20.65 -6.71 -2.86
CA SER A 8 -21.85 -6.41 -2.06
C SER A 8 -21.80 -5.02 -1.45
N ALA A 9 -20.64 -4.58 -0.96
CA ALA A 9 -20.47 -3.25 -0.37
C ALA A 9 -20.67 -2.13 -1.39
N TYR A 10 -20.07 -2.27 -2.59
CA TYR A 10 -20.27 -1.35 -3.69
C TYR A 10 -21.74 -1.27 -4.13
N TYR A 11 -22.42 -2.40 -4.31
CA TYR A 11 -23.83 -2.39 -4.70
C TYR A 11 -24.74 -1.80 -3.63
N ALA A 12 -24.49 -2.08 -2.35
CA ALA A 12 -25.22 -1.44 -1.25
C ALA A 12 -25.02 0.08 -1.22
N PHE A 13 -23.79 0.56 -1.45
CA PHE A 13 -23.51 1.98 -1.58
C PHE A 13 -24.27 2.63 -2.75
N LYS A 14 -24.33 1.98 -3.92
CA LYS A 14 -25.14 2.46 -5.06
C LYS A 14 -26.63 2.54 -4.73
N GLU A 15 -27.17 1.55 -4.04
CA GLU A 15 -28.57 1.58 -3.62
C GLU A 15 -28.82 2.71 -2.62
N LEU A 16 -27.87 2.99 -1.72
CA LEU A 16 -27.96 4.12 -0.82
C LEU A 16 -28.05 5.46 -1.57
N ILE A 17 -27.27 5.65 -2.65
CA ILE A 17 -27.31 6.85 -3.49
C ILE A 17 -28.70 7.07 -4.12
N LYS A 18 -29.37 5.98 -4.53
CA LYS A 18 -30.72 6.05 -5.12
C LYS A 18 -31.78 6.34 -4.06
N LYS A 19 -31.58 5.85 -2.83
CA LYS A 19 -32.50 6.05 -1.71
C LYS A 19 -32.39 7.49 -1.20
N LYS A 20 -33.34 8.35 -1.55
CA LYS A 20 -33.50 9.66 -0.88
C LYS A 20 -34.12 9.45 0.51
N VAL A 21 -33.30 9.16 1.52
CA VAL A 21 -33.75 8.99 2.91
C VAL A 21 -33.65 10.29 3.70
N GLY A 22 -34.58 10.49 4.65
CA GLY A 22 -34.51 11.62 5.58
C GLY A 22 -33.49 11.42 6.71
N LYS A 23 -33.21 12.50 7.47
CA LYS A 23 -32.21 12.56 8.55
C LYS A 23 -32.33 11.47 9.62
N GLU A 24 -33.55 11.04 9.93
CA GLU A 24 -33.77 10.01 10.95
C GLU A 24 -33.42 8.60 10.46
N LYS A 25 -33.46 8.36 9.13
CA LYS A 25 -33.22 7.03 8.55
C LYS A 25 -31.79 6.83 8.06
N ILE A 26 -31.07 7.91 7.72
CA ILE A 26 -29.72 7.80 7.16
C ILE A 26 -28.74 7.07 8.09
N ASN A 27 -28.79 7.31 9.41
CA ASN A 27 -27.91 6.61 10.34
C ASN A 27 -28.15 5.10 10.30
N LYS A 28 -29.39 4.65 10.19
CA LYS A 28 -29.72 3.23 10.10
C LYS A 28 -29.22 2.61 8.79
N GLU A 29 -29.40 3.29 7.67
CA GLU A 29 -28.93 2.80 6.36
C GLU A 29 -27.39 2.74 6.31
N LEU A 30 -26.70 3.70 6.93
CA LEU A 30 -25.24 3.67 7.07
C LEU A 30 -24.78 2.52 7.97
N GLU A 31 -25.47 2.27 9.08
CA GLU A 31 -25.21 1.11 9.94
C GLU A 31 -25.36 -0.22 9.19
N GLU A 32 -26.40 -0.36 8.36
CA GLU A 32 -26.59 -1.52 7.49
C GLU A 32 -25.45 -1.64 6.46
N LEU A 33 -25.07 -0.55 5.79
CA LEU A 33 -23.92 -0.52 4.87
C LEU A 33 -22.62 -0.94 5.56
N PHE A 34 -22.36 -0.42 6.75
CA PHE A 34 -21.15 -0.68 7.52
C PHE A 34 -21.09 -2.08 8.14
N SER A 35 -22.19 -2.82 8.16
CA SER A 35 -22.22 -4.23 8.54
C SER A 35 -21.79 -5.19 7.42
N ILE A 36 -21.61 -4.68 6.19
CA ILE A 36 -21.14 -5.49 5.07
C ILE A 36 -19.64 -5.78 5.25
N LYS A 37 -19.23 -7.01 4.93
CA LYS A 37 -17.89 -7.53 5.26
C LYS A 37 -16.73 -6.64 4.82
N GLY A 38 -16.82 -6.03 3.63
CA GLY A 38 -15.80 -5.11 3.14
C GLY A 38 -15.54 -3.92 4.07
N TYR A 39 -16.60 -3.34 4.66
CA TYR A 39 -16.48 -2.25 5.64
C TYR A 39 -16.01 -2.75 7.00
N GLU A 40 -16.52 -3.89 7.48
CA GLU A 40 -16.04 -4.49 8.75
C GLU A 40 -14.51 -4.67 8.73
N LEU A 41 -13.97 -5.19 7.62
CA LEU A 41 -12.53 -5.41 7.45
C LEU A 41 -11.73 -4.11 7.47
N LEU A 42 -12.25 -3.02 6.93
CA LEU A 42 -11.61 -1.71 6.97
C LEU A 42 -11.58 -1.14 8.40
N PHE A 43 -12.70 -1.26 9.12
CA PHE A 43 -12.86 -0.72 10.48
C PHE A 43 -12.11 -1.51 11.55
N GLU A 44 -11.87 -2.80 11.34
CA GLU A 44 -11.02 -3.61 12.22
C GLU A 44 -9.56 -3.14 12.25
N ARG A 45 -9.09 -2.45 11.19
CA ARG A 45 -7.67 -2.13 10.99
C ARG A 45 -7.32 -0.67 11.28
N GLU A 46 -7.86 0.25 10.49
CA GLU A 46 -7.33 1.63 10.43
C GLU A 46 -8.38 2.72 10.23
N TYR A 47 -9.58 2.34 9.78
CA TYR A 47 -10.62 3.30 9.42
C TYR A 47 -11.64 3.51 10.53
N ASN A 48 -12.05 4.76 10.72
CA ASN A 48 -13.01 5.13 11.76
C ASN A 48 -14.44 5.23 11.17
N LYS A 49 -15.40 4.52 11.78
CA LYS A 49 -16.79 4.48 11.32
C LYS A 49 -17.50 5.84 11.38
N GLU A 50 -17.25 6.64 12.41
CA GLU A 50 -17.81 7.99 12.56
C GLU A 50 -17.30 8.91 11.44
N PHE A 51 -16.02 8.79 11.08
CA PHE A 51 -15.45 9.50 9.94
C PHE A 51 -16.24 9.20 8.64
N PHE A 52 -16.42 7.92 8.29
CA PHE A 52 -17.18 7.57 7.07
C PHE A 52 -18.65 7.98 7.14
N SER A 53 -19.25 7.89 8.33
CA SER A 53 -20.63 8.36 8.55
C SER A 53 -20.76 9.83 8.17
N ASN A 54 -19.82 10.67 8.60
CA ASN A 54 -19.84 12.10 8.32
C ASN A 54 -19.60 12.37 6.83
N VAL A 55 -18.57 11.75 6.23
CA VAL A 55 -18.27 11.96 4.80
C VAL A 55 -19.43 11.52 3.90
N PHE A 56 -20.04 10.35 4.15
CA PHE A 56 -21.18 9.88 3.36
C PHE A 56 -22.41 10.78 3.54
N LYS A 57 -22.68 11.32 4.73
CA LYS A 57 -23.74 12.32 4.91
C LYS A 57 -23.50 13.56 4.05
N PHE A 58 -22.28 14.09 3.99
CA PHE A 58 -21.98 15.25 3.14
C PHE A 58 -22.18 14.99 1.66
N VAL A 59 -21.77 13.81 1.20
CA VAL A 59 -21.80 13.46 -0.23
C VAL A 59 -23.22 13.13 -0.68
N LEU A 60 -23.96 12.37 0.13
CA LEU A 60 -25.25 11.81 -0.25
C LEU A 60 -26.43 12.69 0.18
N TYR A 61 -26.30 13.44 1.27
CA TYR A 61 -27.35 14.25 1.88
C TYR A 61 -26.81 15.59 2.42
N PRO A 62 -26.17 16.43 1.58
CA PRO A 62 -25.54 17.67 2.02
C PRO A 62 -26.50 18.64 2.74
N GLU A 63 -27.80 18.55 2.45
CA GLU A 63 -28.86 19.32 3.11
C GLU A 63 -29.11 18.91 4.58
N LEU A 64 -28.70 17.70 4.96
CA LEU A 64 -28.87 17.16 6.31
C LEU A 64 -27.67 17.40 7.22
N ALA A 65 -26.56 17.88 6.65
CA ALA A 65 -25.32 18.13 7.37
C ALA A 65 -25.42 19.37 8.28
N GLU A 66 -25.02 19.19 9.54
CA GLU A 66 -25.08 20.24 10.57
C GLU A 66 -23.96 21.28 10.41
N VAL A 67 -24.15 22.48 10.98
CA VAL A 67 -23.17 23.59 10.90
C VAL A 67 -21.82 23.22 11.51
N THR A 68 -21.83 22.46 12.61
CA THR A 68 -20.63 21.92 13.27
C THR A 68 -19.87 20.94 12.39
N GLU A 69 -20.58 20.12 11.62
CA GLU A 69 -20.01 19.21 10.64
C GLU A 69 -19.41 20.02 9.48
N LYS A 70 -20.08 21.09 9.01
CA LYS A 70 -19.59 21.93 7.89
C LYS A 70 -18.22 22.56 8.15
N ASN A 71 -17.89 22.87 9.41
CA ASN A 71 -16.56 23.36 9.78
C ASN A 71 -15.43 22.31 9.58
N GLN A 72 -15.78 21.04 9.46
CA GLN A 72 -14.86 19.94 9.19
C GLN A 72 -14.72 19.61 7.69
N LEU A 73 -15.47 20.27 6.80
CA LEU A 73 -15.45 20.00 5.35
C LEU A 73 -14.05 20.05 4.74
N LYS A 74 -13.21 21.01 5.15
CA LYS A 74 -11.81 21.10 4.68
C LYS A 74 -11.00 19.86 5.02
N ARG A 75 -11.27 19.21 6.15
CA ARG A 75 -10.59 17.96 6.54
C ARG A 75 -11.04 16.77 5.68
N TYR A 76 -12.25 16.84 5.12
CA TYR A 76 -12.88 15.75 4.37
C TYR A 76 -12.86 15.95 2.86
N GLU A 77 -12.41 17.12 2.38
CA GLU A 77 -12.49 17.54 0.98
C GLU A 77 -11.97 16.48 0.00
N ARG A 78 -10.81 15.87 0.29
CA ARG A 78 -10.26 14.78 -0.55
C ARG A 78 -11.22 13.61 -0.71
N TYR A 79 -11.82 13.15 0.39
CA TYR A 79 -12.74 12.01 0.38
C TYR A 79 -14.10 12.37 -0.21
N ILE A 80 -14.59 13.58 0.05
CA ILE A 80 -15.81 14.10 -0.57
C ILE A 80 -15.65 14.14 -2.09
N ASN A 81 -14.53 14.66 -2.58
CA ASN A 81 -14.21 14.71 -4.01
C ASN A 81 -14.09 13.31 -4.61
N HIS A 82 -13.42 12.38 -3.92
CA HIS A 82 -13.32 10.97 -4.34
C HIS A 82 -14.71 10.31 -4.45
N PHE A 83 -15.56 10.42 -3.43
CA PHE A 83 -16.87 9.76 -3.47
C PHE A 83 -17.82 10.41 -4.49
N ASN A 84 -17.75 11.73 -4.66
CA ASN A 84 -18.45 12.40 -5.77
C ASN A 84 -17.96 11.88 -7.13
N ASN A 85 -16.66 11.60 -7.28
CA ASN A 85 -16.11 10.98 -8.48
C ASN A 85 -16.66 9.56 -8.67
N ILE A 86 -16.66 8.71 -7.62
CA ILE A 86 -17.29 7.38 -7.69
C ILE A 86 -18.73 7.46 -8.17
N ILE A 87 -19.50 8.45 -7.68
CA ILE A 87 -20.89 8.67 -8.09
C ILE A 87 -20.97 9.05 -9.58
N SER A 88 -20.08 9.92 -10.06
CA SER A 88 -20.12 10.38 -11.46
C SER A 88 -19.68 9.32 -12.46
N ILE A 89 -18.85 8.35 -12.06
CA ILE A 89 -18.31 7.30 -12.95
C ILE A 89 -18.95 5.91 -12.75
N GLN A 90 -20.12 5.81 -12.08
CA GLN A 90 -20.74 4.51 -11.76
C GLN A 90 -20.91 3.58 -12.96
N GLU A 91 -21.31 4.11 -14.12
CA GLU A 91 -21.51 3.30 -15.32
C GLU A 91 -20.20 2.63 -15.77
N GLN A 92 -19.08 3.35 -15.71
CA GLN A 92 -17.76 2.82 -16.07
C GLN A 92 -17.31 1.74 -15.08
N ILE A 93 -17.58 1.95 -13.79
CA ILE A 93 -17.30 0.95 -12.75
C ILE A 93 -18.14 -0.31 -12.98
N ASP A 94 -19.43 -0.19 -13.27
CA ASP A 94 -20.32 -1.32 -13.55
C ASP A 94 -19.87 -2.11 -14.77
N GLU A 95 -19.56 -1.43 -15.87
CA GLU A 95 -19.03 -2.05 -17.09
C GLU A 95 -17.75 -2.84 -16.80
N GLY A 96 -16.84 -2.26 -16.00
CA GLY A 96 -15.63 -2.91 -15.55
C GLY A 96 -15.89 -4.15 -14.70
N ILE A 97 -16.80 -4.06 -13.73
CA ILE A 97 -17.21 -5.21 -12.89
C ILE A 97 -17.78 -6.33 -13.77
N GLU A 98 -18.65 -6.01 -14.73
CA GLU A 98 -19.20 -7.01 -15.64
C GLU A 98 -18.12 -7.63 -16.54
N SER A 99 -17.12 -6.86 -16.95
CA SER A 99 -15.95 -7.39 -17.66
C SER A 99 -15.14 -8.36 -16.80
N ILE A 100 -14.89 -8.01 -15.53
CA ILE A 100 -14.18 -8.86 -14.56
C ILE A 100 -14.94 -10.18 -14.34
N LYS A 101 -16.26 -10.14 -14.18
CA LYS A 101 -17.11 -11.34 -14.02
C LYS A 101 -17.09 -12.21 -15.28
N LYS A 102 -17.20 -11.61 -16.48
CA LYS A 102 -17.20 -12.36 -17.75
C LYS A 102 -15.87 -13.02 -18.05
N GLN A 103 -14.75 -12.41 -17.64
CA GLN A 103 -13.40 -12.87 -17.94
C GLN A 103 -12.62 -13.30 -16.69
N THR A 104 -13.31 -13.79 -15.65
CA THR A 104 -12.72 -14.03 -14.32
C THR A 104 -11.43 -14.86 -14.36
N SER A 105 -11.39 -15.97 -15.10
CA SER A 105 -10.20 -16.80 -15.18
C SER A 105 -9.00 -16.07 -15.79
N LYS A 106 -9.23 -15.27 -16.85
CA LYS A 106 -8.19 -14.47 -17.49
C LYS A 106 -7.66 -13.37 -16.55
N PHE A 107 -8.56 -12.70 -15.83
CA PHE A 107 -8.18 -11.72 -14.81
C PHE A 107 -7.35 -12.35 -13.71
N GLN A 108 -7.81 -13.48 -13.15
CA GLN A 108 -7.08 -14.20 -12.12
C GLN A 108 -5.67 -14.57 -12.58
N SER A 109 -5.53 -15.16 -13.78
CA SER A 109 -4.20 -15.49 -14.32
C SER A 109 -3.31 -14.26 -14.51
N ASN A 110 -3.84 -13.14 -15.02
CA ASN A 110 -3.06 -11.91 -15.17
C ASN A 110 -2.56 -11.40 -13.81
N ILE A 111 -3.45 -11.34 -12.82
CA ILE A 111 -3.13 -10.89 -11.46
C ILE A 111 -2.08 -11.80 -10.81
N THR A 112 -2.28 -13.13 -10.86
CA THR A 112 -1.35 -14.07 -10.24
C THR A 112 0.01 -14.09 -10.92
N ASN A 113 0.07 -14.01 -12.25
CA ASN A 113 1.34 -14.02 -12.97
C ASN A 113 2.20 -12.80 -12.62
N ARG A 114 1.58 -11.62 -12.47
CA ARG A 114 2.28 -10.40 -12.05
C ARG A 114 2.75 -10.44 -10.60
N ALA A 115 1.89 -10.90 -9.69
CA ALA A 115 2.25 -10.99 -8.28
C ALA A 115 3.36 -12.03 -8.05
N PHE A 116 3.26 -13.19 -8.68
CA PHE A 116 4.16 -14.31 -8.46
C PHE A 116 5.46 -14.24 -9.25
N SER A 117 5.56 -13.38 -10.28
CA SER A 117 6.86 -13.17 -10.94
C SER A 117 7.89 -12.62 -9.96
N LEU A 118 7.45 -11.82 -8.98
CA LEU A 118 8.31 -11.18 -7.97
C LEU A 118 8.33 -11.91 -6.62
N LEU A 119 7.94 -13.18 -6.60
CA LEU A 119 7.98 -14.02 -5.40
C LEU A 119 8.74 -15.32 -5.67
N PRO A 120 9.40 -15.89 -4.66
CA PRO A 120 9.82 -17.28 -4.76
C PRO A 120 8.58 -18.18 -4.85
N PHE A 121 8.78 -19.47 -5.11
CA PHE A 121 7.67 -20.41 -5.13
C PHE A 121 6.90 -20.36 -3.79
N VAL A 122 5.62 -20.01 -3.87
CA VAL A 122 4.71 -19.94 -2.73
C VAL A 122 3.52 -20.86 -2.97
N LYS A 123 3.06 -21.51 -1.91
CA LYS A 123 1.82 -22.30 -1.98
C LYS A 123 0.62 -21.37 -2.08
N GLU A 124 -0.07 -21.44 -3.21
CA GLU A 124 -1.32 -20.72 -3.46
C GLU A 124 -2.40 -21.03 -2.41
N GLN A 125 -3.20 -20.02 -2.08
CA GLN A 125 -4.29 -20.05 -1.11
C GLN A 125 -5.46 -19.22 -1.63
N ASP A 126 -6.68 -19.60 -1.24
CA ASP A 126 -7.87 -18.81 -1.56
C ASP A 126 -7.72 -17.36 -1.06
N ILE A 127 -8.03 -16.41 -1.94
CA ILE A 127 -8.04 -14.98 -1.66
C ILE A 127 -9.47 -14.47 -1.82
N SER A 128 -9.93 -13.63 -0.89
CA SER A 128 -11.19 -12.90 -1.06
C SER A 128 -10.91 -11.43 -1.28
N VAL A 129 -11.55 -10.84 -2.29
CA VAL A 129 -11.38 -9.45 -2.70
C VAL A 129 -12.72 -8.73 -2.55
N PHE A 130 -12.77 -7.72 -1.68
CA PHE A 130 -13.97 -6.96 -1.35
C PHE A 130 -13.90 -5.59 -2.01
N ILE A 131 -14.85 -5.30 -2.90
CA ILE A 131 -14.92 -4.03 -3.62
C ILE A 131 -15.79 -3.09 -2.78
N THR A 132 -15.15 -2.11 -2.15
CA THR A 132 -15.74 -1.27 -1.09
C THR A 132 -15.37 0.19 -1.33
N VAL A 133 -16.30 1.14 -1.18
CA VAL A 133 -16.00 2.57 -1.36
C VAL A 133 -15.32 3.11 -0.11
N PHE A 134 -14.07 3.54 -0.19
CA PHE A 134 -13.36 4.12 0.96
C PHE A 134 -12.33 5.21 0.64
N ASP A 135 -11.32 4.93 -0.17
CA ASP A 135 -10.22 5.85 -0.53
C ASP A 135 -9.66 5.43 -1.88
N ILE A 136 -8.88 6.24 -2.59
CA ILE A 136 -8.27 5.82 -3.88
C ILE A 136 -7.11 4.87 -3.59
N ASP A 137 -7.44 3.65 -3.15
CA ASP A 137 -6.45 2.72 -2.59
C ASP A 137 -6.91 1.25 -2.58
N ALA A 138 -5.99 0.37 -2.17
CA ALA A 138 -6.24 -1.04 -1.87
C ALA A 138 -5.49 -1.47 -0.59
N ARG A 139 -6.00 -2.50 0.09
CA ARG A 139 -5.47 -2.98 1.37
C ARG A 139 -5.54 -4.50 1.49
N GLY A 140 -4.39 -5.15 1.60
CA GLY A 140 -4.31 -6.50 2.15
C GLY A 140 -4.65 -6.51 3.65
N VAL A 141 -5.73 -7.18 4.05
CA VAL A 141 -6.23 -7.28 5.43
C VAL A 141 -6.17 -8.72 5.95
N LYS A 142 -6.47 -8.91 7.24
CA LYS A 142 -6.33 -10.19 7.94
C LYS A 142 -7.10 -11.31 7.22
N GLY A 143 -6.48 -12.50 7.17
CA GLY A 143 -7.14 -13.71 6.69
C GLY A 143 -7.17 -13.87 5.17
N ASN A 144 -6.10 -13.46 4.47
CA ASN A 144 -6.00 -13.52 2.99
C ASN A 144 -7.12 -12.73 2.28
N ASN A 145 -7.49 -11.59 2.86
CA ASN A 145 -8.52 -10.73 2.33
C ASN A 145 -7.86 -9.48 1.75
N ILE A 146 -8.44 -8.92 0.70
CA ILE A 146 -8.01 -7.65 0.12
C ILE A 146 -9.26 -6.77 -0.01
N VAL A 147 -9.18 -5.52 0.42
CA VAL A 147 -10.23 -4.52 0.18
C VAL A 147 -9.71 -3.55 -0.88
N ILE A 148 -10.50 -3.27 -1.91
CA ILE A 148 -10.11 -2.42 -3.04
C ILE A 148 -11.23 -1.43 -3.35
N ASP A 149 -10.84 -0.19 -3.65
CA ASP A 149 -11.81 0.83 -4.01
C ASP A 149 -12.36 0.61 -5.43
N PRO A 150 -13.68 0.74 -5.64
CA PRO A 150 -14.30 0.49 -6.92
C PRO A 150 -13.83 1.42 -8.04
N VAL A 151 -13.19 2.55 -7.74
CA VAL A 151 -12.62 3.42 -8.77
C VAL A 151 -11.69 2.64 -9.71
N PHE A 152 -10.94 1.66 -9.20
CA PHE A 152 -10.04 0.85 -10.01
C PHE A 152 -10.77 -0.06 -11.00
N CYS A 153 -12.01 -0.47 -10.69
CA CYS A 153 -12.82 -1.27 -11.62
C CYS A 153 -13.17 -0.50 -12.89
N SER A 154 -13.20 0.84 -12.87
CA SER A 154 -13.47 1.66 -14.06
C SER A 154 -12.46 1.45 -15.20
N HIS A 155 -11.28 0.92 -14.86
CA HIS A 155 -10.26 0.54 -15.83
C HIS A 155 -9.67 -0.82 -15.47
N THR A 156 -10.04 -1.86 -16.22
CA THR A 156 -9.72 -3.25 -15.87
C THR A 156 -8.23 -3.56 -15.71
N GLU A 157 -7.35 -2.88 -16.45
CA GLU A 157 -5.90 -3.03 -16.32
C GLU A 157 -5.40 -2.40 -15.00
N SER A 158 -5.96 -1.25 -14.60
CA SER A 158 -5.69 -0.61 -13.31
C SER A 158 -6.11 -1.54 -12.17
N PHE A 159 -7.29 -2.15 -12.26
CA PHE A 159 -7.77 -3.13 -11.29
C PHE A 159 -6.81 -4.33 -11.18
N ALA A 160 -6.36 -4.87 -12.32
CA ALA A 160 -5.43 -6.00 -12.33
C ALA A 160 -4.06 -5.64 -11.72
N ALA A 161 -3.54 -4.46 -12.03
CA ALA A 161 -2.24 -3.99 -11.52
C ALA A 161 -2.26 -3.80 -10.00
N ILE A 162 -3.21 -3.03 -9.47
CA ILE A 162 -3.27 -2.75 -8.02
C ILE A 162 -3.64 -4.01 -7.22
N LEU A 163 -4.47 -4.90 -7.77
CA LEU A 163 -4.77 -6.16 -7.08
C LEU A 163 -3.57 -7.11 -7.08
N ALA A 164 -2.75 -7.11 -8.13
CA ALA A 164 -1.50 -7.87 -8.13
C ALA A 164 -0.48 -7.32 -7.12
N HIS A 165 -0.41 -5.99 -6.95
CA HIS A 165 0.37 -5.32 -5.90
C HIS A 165 -0.04 -5.81 -4.49
N GLU A 166 -1.32 -5.73 -4.16
CA GLU A 166 -1.82 -6.22 -2.86
C GLU A 166 -1.66 -7.73 -2.67
N LEU A 167 -1.86 -8.49 -3.73
CA LEU A 167 -1.65 -9.94 -3.71
C LEU A 167 -0.19 -10.28 -3.39
N HIS A 168 0.77 -9.55 -3.97
CA HIS A 168 2.18 -9.70 -3.65
C HIS A 168 2.42 -9.51 -2.14
N HIS A 169 1.88 -8.46 -1.52
CA HIS A 169 2.02 -8.26 -0.06
C HIS A 169 1.44 -9.42 0.76
N VAL A 170 0.26 -9.94 0.40
CA VAL A 170 -0.37 -11.07 1.11
C VAL A 170 0.55 -12.29 1.17
N TYR A 171 1.26 -12.58 0.09
CA TYR A 171 2.20 -13.71 0.05
C TYR A 171 3.55 -13.38 0.66
N ARG A 172 4.12 -12.23 0.30
CA ARG A 172 5.40 -11.75 0.81
C ARG A 172 5.43 -11.68 2.33
N ASN A 173 4.33 -11.25 2.97
CA ASN A 173 4.26 -11.16 4.43
C ASN A 173 4.32 -12.51 5.14
N LYS A 174 4.06 -13.62 4.43
CA LYS A 174 4.25 -14.99 4.96
C LYS A 174 5.70 -15.45 4.90
N LEU A 175 6.53 -14.76 4.12
CA LEU A 175 7.96 -15.02 3.94
C LEU A 175 8.84 -14.14 4.82
N LEU A 176 8.22 -13.27 5.62
CA LEU A 176 8.93 -12.37 6.52
C LEU A 176 9.90 -13.16 7.41
N CYS A 177 11.17 -12.74 7.43
CA CYS A 177 12.17 -13.39 8.27
C CYS A 177 11.89 -13.14 9.76
N PHE A 178 11.10 -12.14 10.13
CA PHE A 178 10.88 -11.71 11.51
C PHE A 178 9.40 -11.69 11.88
N ASP A 179 9.13 -11.72 13.18
CA ASP A 179 7.80 -11.54 13.75
C ASP A 179 7.66 -10.11 14.28
N SER A 180 6.81 -9.30 13.64
CA SER A 180 6.63 -7.89 13.96
C SER A 180 6.18 -7.65 15.42
N SER A 181 5.53 -8.64 16.05
CA SER A 181 5.11 -8.56 17.46
C SER A 181 6.26 -8.69 18.46
N LYS A 182 7.42 -9.19 18.03
CA LYS A 182 8.61 -9.42 18.86
C LYS A 182 9.67 -8.33 18.74
N ILE A 183 9.46 -7.36 17.85
CA ILE A 183 10.39 -6.25 17.66
C ILE A 183 10.35 -5.33 18.88
N LYS A 184 11.52 -5.02 19.44
CA LYS A 184 11.64 -4.08 20.56
C LYS A 184 11.20 -2.69 20.13
N ASP A 185 10.58 -1.94 21.04
CA ASP A 185 10.02 -0.61 20.76
C ASP A 185 11.06 0.36 20.20
N GLU A 186 12.31 0.28 20.64
CA GLU A 186 13.41 1.09 20.11
C GLU A 186 13.79 0.80 18.65
N ASP A 187 13.38 -0.34 18.09
CA ASP A 187 13.82 -0.81 16.77
C ASP A 187 12.69 -0.78 15.75
N LYS A 188 11.44 -0.68 16.23
CA LYS A 188 10.22 -0.76 15.43
C LYS A 188 10.24 0.15 14.22
N GLU A 189 10.64 1.41 14.40
CA GLU A 189 10.62 2.39 13.32
C GLU A 189 11.63 2.09 12.22
N LEU A 190 12.83 1.59 12.57
CA LEU A 190 13.83 1.20 11.58
C LEU A 190 13.39 -0.08 10.85
N ILE A 191 12.95 -1.10 11.59
CA ILE A 191 12.53 -2.37 10.97
C ILE A 191 11.30 -2.17 10.10
N TRP A 192 10.34 -1.34 10.53
CA TRP A 192 9.21 -0.94 9.70
C TRP A 192 9.67 -0.25 8.41
N LEU A 193 10.61 0.70 8.48
CA LEU A 193 11.11 1.36 7.28
C LEU A 193 11.81 0.36 6.33
N LEU A 194 12.68 -0.50 6.84
CA LEU A 194 13.37 -1.51 6.02
C LEU A 194 12.36 -2.46 5.36
N ASP A 195 11.34 -2.86 6.12
CA ASP A 195 10.24 -3.70 5.63
C ASP A 195 9.46 -3.01 4.51
N GLN A 196 9.15 -1.72 4.66
CA GLN A 196 8.48 -0.91 3.64
C GLN A 196 9.35 -0.73 2.39
N LEU A 197 10.64 -0.42 2.54
CA LEU A 197 11.55 -0.27 1.41
C LEU A 197 11.62 -1.52 0.53
N GLN A 198 11.68 -2.72 1.14
CA GLN A 198 11.62 -3.96 0.37
C GLN A 198 10.20 -4.25 -0.12
N GLY A 199 9.23 -4.25 0.78
CA GLY A 199 7.86 -4.69 0.52
C GLY A 199 7.20 -3.87 -0.58
N GLU A 200 7.19 -2.55 -0.42
CA GLU A 200 6.64 -1.61 -1.39
C GLU A 200 7.55 -1.49 -2.61
N GLY A 201 8.87 -1.48 -2.43
CA GLY A 201 9.80 -1.34 -3.55
C GLY A 201 9.71 -2.46 -4.59
N VAL A 202 9.52 -3.70 -4.13
CA VAL A 202 9.28 -4.85 -5.00
C VAL A 202 7.87 -4.81 -5.58
N ALA A 203 6.85 -4.56 -4.75
CA ALA A 203 5.46 -4.51 -5.20
C ALA A 203 5.22 -3.39 -6.24
N ASP A 204 5.85 -2.23 -6.09
CA ASP A 204 5.75 -1.09 -6.99
C ASP A 204 6.28 -1.41 -8.41
N GLN A 205 7.09 -2.47 -8.61
CA GLN A 205 7.47 -2.97 -9.94
C GLN A 205 6.28 -3.54 -10.72
N ILE A 206 5.18 -3.89 -10.03
CA ILE A 206 3.98 -4.46 -10.63
C ILE A 206 3.11 -3.38 -11.28
N ASP A 207 3.06 -2.19 -10.68
CA ASP A 207 2.00 -1.23 -10.96
C ASP A 207 2.49 0.21 -11.24
N LYS A 208 3.67 0.65 -10.76
CA LYS A 208 4.08 2.07 -10.88
C LYS A 208 4.53 2.43 -12.29
N GLU A 209 5.06 1.49 -13.07
CA GLU A 209 5.28 1.72 -14.51
C GLU A 209 3.97 2.11 -15.20
N TYR A 210 2.88 1.45 -14.82
CA TYR A 210 1.55 1.72 -15.33
C TYR A 210 0.97 3.04 -14.78
N PHE A 211 1.04 3.24 -13.46
CA PHE A 211 0.36 4.33 -12.77
C PHE A 211 1.11 5.68 -12.71
N ILE A 212 2.43 5.67 -12.88
CA ILE A 212 3.26 6.87 -12.72
C ILE A 212 3.96 7.24 -14.02
N PHE A 213 4.53 6.25 -14.72
CA PHE A 213 5.43 6.50 -15.85
C PHE A 213 4.78 6.28 -17.23
N SER A 214 3.59 5.67 -17.28
CA SER A 214 2.85 5.53 -18.54
C SER A 214 2.14 6.82 -18.96
N LYS A 215 1.83 6.93 -20.25
CA LYS A 215 1.00 8.02 -20.81
C LYS A 215 -0.50 7.72 -20.71
N GLU A 216 -0.88 6.57 -20.16
CA GLU A 216 -2.28 6.21 -20.01
C GLU A 216 -2.94 7.02 -18.90
N LYS A 217 -4.27 7.19 -18.97
CA LYS A 217 -5.01 7.88 -17.91
C LYS A 217 -5.00 7.00 -16.67
N THR A 218 -4.40 7.48 -15.60
CA THR A 218 -4.29 6.76 -14.34
C THR A 218 -5.44 7.15 -13.41
N VAL A 219 -5.79 6.26 -12.50
CA VAL A 219 -6.86 6.48 -11.52
C VAL A 219 -6.40 7.40 -10.39
N PHE A 220 -5.08 7.50 -10.19
CA PHE A 220 -4.49 8.33 -9.17
C PHE A 220 -4.56 9.82 -9.53
N PRO A 221 -4.79 10.72 -8.55
CA PRO A 221 -4.72 12.15 -8.77
C PRO A 221 -3.34 12.60 -9.26
N ASN A 222 -3.29 13.62 -10.13
CA ASN A 222 -2.04 14.23 -10.62
C ASN A 222 -1.09 14.65 -9.48
N GLU A 223 -1.65 15.07 -8.35
CA GLU A 223 -0.87 15.42 -7.15
C GLU A 223 -0.05 14.23 -6.63
N TYR A 224 -0.66 13.04 -6.51
CA TYR A 224 0.03 11.83 -6.09
C TYR A 224 1.15 11.46 -7.08
N VAL A 225 0.86 11.49 -8.39
CA VAL A 225 1.86 11.23 -9.44
C VAL A 225 3.04 12.20 -9.34
N THR A 226 2.75 13.48 -9.11
CA THR A 226 3.78 14.52 -8.95
C THR A 226 4.62 14.29 -7.70
N GLN A 227 4.00 14.00 -6.55
CA GLN A 227 4.68 13.72 -5.29
C GLN A 227 5.56 12.47 -5.41
N PHE A 228 5.04 11.39 -6.00
CA PHE A 228 5.79 10.15 -6.22
C PHE A 228 6.98 10.40 -7.13
N THR A 229 6.77 11.06 -8.28
CA THR A 229 7.84 11.37 -9.24
C THR A 229 8.94 12.23 -8.60
N HIS A 230 8.56 13.24 -7.83
CA HIS A 230 9.52 14.08 -7.11
C HIS A 230 10.34 13.25 -6.10
N ALA A 231 9.66 12.45 -5.27
CA ALA A 231 10.32 11.60 -4.28
C ALA A 231 11.22 10.52 -4.92
N PHE A 232 10.81 9.95 -6.06
CA PHE A 232 11.62 9.02 -6.86
C PHE A 232 12.91 9.69 -7.37
N ASN A 233 12.78 10.90 -7.91
CA ASN A 233 13.93 11.68 -8.38
C ASN A 233 14.89 12.08 -7.24
N SER A 234 14.40 12.11 -6.00
CA SER A 234 15.20 12.37 -4.79
C SER A 234 15.55 11.09 -4.00
N ALA A 235 15.45 9.91 -4.63
CA ALA A 235 15.72 8.65 -3.95
C ALA A 235 17.18 8.51 -3.51
N ARG A 236 18.15 9.04 -4.26
CA ARG A 236 19.58 8.97 -3.91
C ARG A 236 19.90 9.74 -2.62
N GLU A 237 19.34 10.94 -2.49
CA GLU A 237 19.43 11.78 -1.30
C GLU A 237 18.76 11.09 -0.12
N THR A 238 17.60 10.45 -0.36
CA THR A 238 16.87 9.71 0.67
C THR A 238 17.66 8.49 1.17
N ILE A 239 18.33 7.74 0.28
CA ILE A 239 19.19 6.62 0.66
C ILE A 239 20.38 7.10 1.52
N SER A 240 21.01 8.20 1.12
CA SER A 240 22.10 8.82 1.90
C SER A 240 21.61 9.28 3.28
N LEU A 241 20.40 9.85 3.34
CA LEU A 241 19.74 10.25 4.59
C LEU A 241 19.52 9.03 5.50
N ILE A 242 18.95 7.95 4.98
CA ILE A 242 18.72 6.71 5.73
C ILE A 242 20.05 6.16 6.26
N ASN A 243 21.10 6.08 5.44
CA ASN A 243 22.43 5.65 5.89
C ASN A 243 22.92 6.50 7.08
N ASN A 244 22.82 7.83 6.99
CA ASN A 244 23.26 8.72 8.06
C ASN A 244 22.46 8.51 9.36
N TYR A 245 21.17 8.22 9.28
CA TYR A 245 20.36 7.90 10.46
C TYR A 245 20.73 6.54 11.06
N ILE A 246 21.03 5.52 10.23
CA ILE A 246 21.51 4.23 10.71
C ILE A 246 22.86 4.39 11.42
N GLU A 247 23.77 5.21 10.89
CA GLU A 247 25.05 5.48 11.56
C GLU A 247 24.88 6.18 12.91
N LYS A 248 23.94 7.13 13.01
CA LYS A 248 23.63 7.83 14.26
C LYS A 248 23.04 6.87 15.29
N VAL A 249 22.05 6.09 14.90
CA VAL A 249 21.35 5.18 15.82
C VAL A 249 22.26 4.03 16.29
N SER A 250 23.25 3.64 15.49
CA SER A 250 24.25 2.64 15.86
C SER A 250 25.19 3.07 16.99
N THR A 251 25.23 4.38 17.29
CA THR A 251 26.03 4.97 18.39
C THR A 251 25.18 5.62 19.47
N ALA A 252 23.86 5.43 19.46
CA ALA A 252 22.99 5.96 20.50
C ALA A 252 23.31 5.31 21.86
N ASP A 253 23.35 6.11 22.93
CA ASP A 253 23.75 5.67 24.26
C ASP A 253 22.66 4.85 24.98
N ASN A 254 21.39 5.01 24.56
CA ASN A 254 20.25 4.35 25.18
C ASN A 254 19.02 4.25 24.24
N SER A 255 18.04 3.44 24.64
CA SER A 255 16.81 3.17 23.87
C SER A 255 15.95 4.42 23.62
N ASN A 256 15.97 5.44 24.50
CA ASN A 256 15.20 6.67 24.29
C ASN A 256 15.78 7.50 23.14
N GLU A 257 17.10 7.72 23.17
CA GLU A 257 17.79 8.45 22.10
C GLU A 257 17.58 7.77 20.74
N LYS A 258 17.70 6.44 20.72
CA LYS A 258 17.44 5.64 19.52
C LYS A 258 16.03 5.87 18.96
N ARG A 259 15.00 5.89 19.81
CA ARG A 259 13.62 6.16 19.38
C ARG A 259 13.45 7.55 18.77
N GLU A 260 14.00 8.58 19.39
CA GLU A 260 13.87 9.94 18.88
C GLU A 260 14.57 10.11 17.53
N ILE A 261 15.77 9.55 17.36
CA ILE A 261 16.50 9.52 16.08
C ILE A 261 15.66 8.86 14.98
N LEU A 262 15.08 7.69 15.26
CA LEU A 262 14.32 6.94 14.26
C LEU A 262 12.94 7.55 13.97
N LYS A 263 12.30 8.17 14.95
CA LYS A 263 11.07 8.93 14.76
C LYS A 263 11.30 10.15 13.88
N GLU A 264 12.41 10.87 14.10
CA GLU A 264 12.83 11.97 13.24
C GLU A 264 13.09 11.49 11.81
N MET A 265 13.80 10.37 11.65
CA MET A 265 14.04 9.75 10.34
C MET A 265 12.72 9.48 9.61
N ARG A 266 11.76 8.79 10.27
CA ARG A 266 10.47 8.45 9.66
C ARG A 266 9.71 9.67 9.15
N GLY A 267 9.75 10.79 9.90
CA GLY A 267 9.11 12.04 9.49
C GLY A 267 9.71 12.68 8.23
N LYS A 268 10.90 12.24 7.79
CA LYS A 268 11.59 12.75 6.60
C LYS A 268 11.54 11.80 5.40
N ILE A 269 11.04 10.57 5.56
CA ILE A 269 10.94 9.62 4.45
C ILE A 269 9.66 9.90 3.66
N PRO A 270 9.75 10.26 2.37
CA PRO A 270 8.57 10.56 1.57
C PRO A 270 7.75 9.29 1.30
N LEU A 271 6.42 9.42 1.35
CA LEU A 271 5.46 8.38 0.97
C LEU A 271 5.79 6.99 1.56
N GLY A 272 6.18 6.94 2.85
CA GLY A 272 6.48 5.68 3.54
C GLY A 272 7.69 4.90 3.01
N GLY A 273 8.44 5.46 2.06
CA GLY A 273 9.58 4.82 1.42
C GLY A 273 9.26 4.15 0.08
N HIS A 274 8.01 4.19 -0.41
CA HIS A 274 7.62 3.61 -1.72
C HIS A 274 8.59 4.02 -2.85
N PRO A 275 8.77 5.33 -3.16
CA PRO A 275 9.59 5.72 -4.31
C PRO A 275 11.07 5.35 -4.14
N THR A 276 11.55 5.36 -2.90
CA THR A 276 12.94 4.98 -2.58
C THR A 276 13.16 3.48 -2.73
N GLY A 277 12.24 2.66 -2.20
CA GLY A 277 12.26 1.21 -2.38
C GLY A 277 12.14 0.80 -3.85
N PHE A 278 11.25 1.46 -4.59
CA PHE A 278 11.06 1.24 -6.03
C PHE A 278 12.36 1.54 -6.78
N TYR A 279 13.00 2.69 -6.51
CA TYR A 279 14.30 3.04 -7.05
C TYR A 279 15.37 1.99 -6.72
N MET A 280 15.50 1.57 -5.46
CA MET A 280 16.47 0.56 -5.04
C MET A 280 16.27 -0.76 -5.78
N THR A 281 15.01 -1.18 -5.94
CA THR A 281 14.65 -2.39 -6.68
C THR A 281 15.02 -2.29 -8.16
N MET A 282 14.77 -1.14 -8.80
CA MET A 282 15.20 -0.91 -10.19
C MET A 282 16.72 -1.05 -10.36
N ILE A 283 17.52 -0.53 -9.42
CA ILE A 283 18.99 -0.66 -9.47
C ILE A 283 19.42 -2.12 -9.31
N ILE A 284 18.80 -2.87 -8.40
CA ILE A 284 19.06 -4.31 -8.22
C ILE A 284 18.77 -5.08 -9.53
N ILE A 285 17.62 -4.79 -10.17
CA ILE A 285 17.23 -5.44 -11.43
C ILE A 285 18.18 -5.04 -12.57
N LYS A 286 18.53 -3.76 -12.68
CA LYS A 286 19.47 -3.23 -13.68
C LYS A 286 20.82 -3.96 -13.64
N GLU A 287 21.30 -4.28 -12.44
CA GLU A 287 22.58 -4.96 -12.22
C GLU A 287 22.46 -6.51 -12.22
N MET A 288 21.38 -7.03 -12.82
CA MET A 288 21.12 -8.46 -13.04
C MET A 288 21.08 -9.29 -11.74
N LEU A 289 20.62 -8.70 -10.64
CA LEU A 289 20.49 -9.36 -9.34
C LEU A 289 19.05 -9.79 -9.03
N TYR A 290 18.24 -10.00 -10.07
CA TYR A 290 16.83 -10.39 -9.96
C TYR A 290 16.65 -11.69 -9.17
N ASP A 291 17.38 -12.75 -9.50
CA ASP A 291 17.21 -14.04 -8.81
C ASP A 291 17.54 -13.95 -7.31
N ASN A 292 18.53 -13.13 -6.95
CA ASN A 292 18.86 -12.84 -5.55
C ASN A 292 17.74 -12.06 -4.86
N LEU A 293 17.16 -11.07 -5.55
CA LEU A 293 16.02 -10.31 -5.03
C LEU A 293 14.87 -11.25 -4.70
N ILE A 294 14.49 -12.13 -5.64
CA ILE A 294 13.39 -13.08 -5.48
C ILE A 294 13.67 -14.08 -4.35
N LYS A 295 14.90 -14.60 -4.29
CA LYS A 295 15.30 -15.56 -3.26
C LYS A 295 15.15 -14.99 -1.85
N ASP A 296 15.50 -13.72 -1.66
CA ASP A 296 15.57 -13.08 -0.34
C ASP A 296 14.34 -12.20 -0.03
N VAL A 297 13.27 -12.29 -0.83
CA VAL A 297 11.99 -11.60 -0.54
C VAL A 297 11.47 -12.01 0.84
N GLY A 298 11.16 -11.01 1.68
CA GLY A 298 10.77 -11.22 3.08
C GLY A 298 11.91 -10.99 4.07
N ASN A 299 13.15 -10.87 3.60
CA ASN A 299 14.28 -10.40 4.40
C ASN A 299 14.69 -8.97 3.98
N PRO A 300 14.23 -7.93 4.69
CA PRO A 300 14.56 -6.56 4.33
C PRO A 300 16.03 -6.18 4.62
N PHE A 301 16.74 -6.91 5.48
CA PHE A 301 18.18 -6.70 5.70
C PHE A 301 19.00 -7.16 4.50
N ALA A 302 18.66 -8.33 3.96
CA ALA A 302 19.23 -8.84 2.71
C ALA A 302 18.98 -7.88 1.54
N PHE A 303 17.80 -7.26 1.48
CA PHE A 303 17.48 -6.24 0.47
C PHE A 303 18.45 -5.05 0.49
N ILE A 304 18.79 -4.52 1.67
CA ILE A 304 19.77 -3.43 1.79
C ILE A 304 21.15 -3.86 1.29
N ARG A 305 21.61 -5.06 1.67
CA ARG A 305 22.90 -5.59 1.18
C ARG A 305 22.89 -5.79 -0.33
N LEU A 306 21.78 -6.28 -0.88
CA LEU A 306 21.62 -6.51 -2.31
C LEU A 306 21.64 -5.19 -3.10
N TYR A 307 20.97 -4.16 -2.60
CA TYR A 307 21.08 -2.81 -3.14
C TYR A 307 22.53 -2.32 -3.09
N ASN A 308 23.22 -2.47 -1.95
CA ASN A 308 24.60 -2.01 -1.79
C ASN A 308 25.54 -2.69 -2.80
N GLN A 309 25.34 -4.00 -3.02
CA GLN A 309 26.04 -4.78 -4.04
C GLN A 309 25.74 -4.25 -5.45
N ALA A 310 24.48 -3.99 -5.79
CA ALA A 310 24.09 -3.43 -7.08
C ALA A 310 24.72 -2.03 -7.29
N ALA A 311 24.57 -1.13 -6.32
CA ALA A 311 25.10 0.22 -6.36
C ALA A 311 26.62 0.27 -6.52
N SER A 312 27.36 -0.68 -5.93
CA SER A 312 28.82 -0.79 -6.10
C SER A 312 29.28 -1.26 -7.48
N ARG A 313 28.38 -1.88 -8.27
CA ARG A 313 28.64 -2.35 -9.63
C ARG A 313 28.22 -1.35 -10.70
N ASP A 314 27.33 -0.41 -10.34
CA ASP A 314 26.83 0.59 -11.27
C ASP A 314 27.97 1.47 -11.78
N ARG A 315 27.86 1.89 -13.04
CA ARG A 315 28.83 2.79 -13.67
C ARG A 315 28.71 4.21 -13.13
N GLU A 316 27.51 4.60 -12.75
CA GLU A 316 27.24 5.89 -12.13
C GLU A 316 27.50 5.80 -10.62
N PRO A 317 28.07 6.84 -9.99
CA PRO A 317 28.26 6.85 -8.55
C PRO A 317 26.89 6.90 -7.86
N LEU A 318 26.47 5.76 -7.31
CA LEU A 318 25.26 5.61 -6.51
C LEU A 318 25.59 5.67 -5.01
N PRO A 319 24.68 6.19 -4.17
CA PRO A 319 24.87 6.17 -2.73
C PRO A 319 24.90 4.73 -2.22
N ILE A 320 25.81 4.45 -1.29
CA ILE A 320 25.96 3.14 -0.64
C ILE A 320 25.82 3.31 0.87
N PHE A 321 25.34 2.26 1.53
CA PHE A 321 25.37 2.15 2.98
C PHE A 321 26.80 1.88 3.44
N SER A 322 27.22 2.56 4.51
CA SER A 322 28.55 2.37 5.08
C SER A 322 28.70 1.03 5.78
N ASN A 323 29.94 0.58 5.98
CA ASN A 323 30.21 -0.63 6.77
C ASN A 323 29.59 -0.54 8.17
N LYS A 324 29.64 0.65 8.79
CA LYS A 324 29.04 0.90 10.11
C LYS A 324 27.53 0.66 10.09
N SER A 325 26.83 1.15 9.06
CA SER A 325 25.40 0.88 8.87
C SER A 325 25.12 -0.60 8.64
N LEU A 326 25.87 -1.24 7.75
CA LEU A 326 25.67 -2.66 7.41
C LEU A 326 25.95 -3.58 8.62
N GLU A 327 26.98 -3.31 9.42
CA GLU A 327 27.27 -4.04 10.65
C GLU A 327 26.15 -3.90 11.67
N TYR A 328 25.59 -2.70 11.81
CA TYR A 328 24.45 -2.47 12.69
C TYR A 328 23.21 -3.23 12.23
N LEU A 329 22.90 -3.20 10.94
CA LEU A 329 21.79 -3.95 10.36
C LEU A 329 21.97 -5.46 10.51
N ASN A 330 23.20 -5.98 10.38
CA ASN A 330 23.48 -7.40 10.61
C ASN A 330 23.18 -7.81 12.06
N LYS A 331 23.49 -6.96 13.05
CA LYS A 331 23.13 -7.24 14.45
C LYS A 331 21.61 -7.33 14.65
N LEU A 332 20.84 -6.43 14.04
CA LEU A 332 19.38 -6.47 14.09
C LEU A 332 18.83 -7.70 13.37
N GLU A 333 19.42 -8.08 12.24
CA GLU A 333 19.05 -9.30 11.53
C GLU A 333 19.27 -10.55 12.40
N GLU A 334 20.44 -10.67 13.05
CA GLU A 334 20.75 -11.76 13.98
C GLU A 334 19.79 -11.81 15.19
N GLU A 335 19.33 -10.65 15.63
CA GLU A 335 18.42 -10.51 16.76
C GLU A 335 16.97 -10.87 16.40
N TYR A 336 16.48 -10.46 15.23
CA TYR A 336 15.06 -10.53 14.90
C TYR A 336 14.68 -11.56 13.84
N CYS A 337 15.58 -11.90 12.90
CA CYS A 337 15.24 -12.92 11.92
C CYS A 337 15.21 -14.30 12.60
N ILE A 338 14.17 -15.05 12.30
CA ILE A 338 13.97 -16.44 12.67
C ILE A 338 15.07 -17.25 11.99
N LYS A 339 15.93 -17.89 12.80
CA LYS A 339 16.91 -18.83 12.29
C LYS A 339 16.15 -20.02 11.68
N THR A 340 16.33 -20.19 10.37
CA THR A 340 15.74 -21.29 9.60
C THR A 340 16.58 -22.55 9.68
#